data_AF-Q4U936-F1
#
_entry.id   AF-Q4U936-F1
#
_cell.length_a   1.000
_cell.length_b   1.000
_cell.length_c   1.000
_cell.angle_alpha   90.00
_cell.angle_beta   90.00
_cell.angle_gamma   90.00
#
_symmetry.space_group_name_H-M   'P 1'
#
loop_
_entity.id
_entity.type
_entity.pdbx_description
1 polymer ?
#
loop_
_entity_poly.entity_id
_entity_poly.type
_entity_poly.pdbx_seq_one_letter_code
_entity_poly.pdbx_strand_id
1 'polypeptide(L)'
;MFRFHEKLKQLINQQVDINNVKKSIDSIVSEVLSEYDSQVMQSKDNFKTDKVTDKIYSQMKSRLVKNIQQYLYMFNQDLIINIISESLKGHEQDLKKLKVTPSLDEDLSNLITKYDNKYCKDVKKVKYSVLDNYRLYEAVTKSLRFDMILNLRDYSNRIMENMIRAGNYYHTFSIMDGIRFMPSENIIGAMKKLISKINIPLNIRIAYLSPTAFGFSNLFK
;
A
#
# COMPACT_ATOMS: atom_id res chain seq x y z
N MET A 1 10.27 21.64 -22.67
CA MET A 1 10.37 20.18 -22.49
C MET A 1 11.80 19.68 -22.41
N PHE A 2 12.68 19.97 -23.39
CA PHE A 2 14.08 19.52 -23.36
C PHE A 2 14.83 19.93 -22.08
N ARG A 3 14.75 21.21 -21.68
CA ARG A 3 15.37 21.72 -20.43
C ARG A 3 14.82 21.09 -19.15
N PHE A 4 13.53 20.77 -19.10
CA PHE A 4 12.91 20.06 -17.97
C PHE A 4 13.48 18.64 -17.84
N HIS A 5 13.64 17.96 -18.98
CA HIS A 5 14.20 16.61 -19.03
C HIS A 5 15.68 16.59 -18.63
N GLU A 6 16.47 17.59 -19.07
CA GLU A 6 17.88 17.73 -18.67
C GLU A 6 18.03 18.01 -17.16
N LYS A 7 17.20 18.91 -16.60
CA LYS A 7 17.19 19.17 -15.14
C LYS A 7 16.78 17.95 -14.33
N LEU A 8 15.82 17.14 -14.81
CA LEU A 8 15.44 15.88 -14.17
C LEU A 8 16.57 14.84 -14.22
N LYS A 9 17.27 14.69 -15.35
CA LYS A 9 18.41 13.78 -15.47
C LYS A 9 19.55 14.13 -14.52
N GLN A 10 19.81 15.43 -14.32
CA GLN A 10 20.84 15.88 -13.37
C GLN A 10 20.50 15.51 -11.92
N LEU A 11 19.21 15.56 -11.54
CA LEU A 11 18.76 15.13 -10.22
C LEU A 11 18.85 13.61 -10.00
N ILE A 12 18.66 12.81 -11.04
CA ILE A 12 18.74 11.35 -10.97
C ILE A 12 20.20 10.87 -10.79
N ASN A 13 21.16 11.57 -11.40
CA ASN A 13 22.58 11.24 -11.33
C ASN A 13 23.26 11.65 -10.01
N GLN A 14 22.61 12.49 -9.21
CA GLN A 14 23.03 12.79 -7.85
C GLN A 14 22.33 11.80 -6.93
N GLN A 15 23.08 11.16 -6.02
CA GLN A 15 22.55 10.21 -5.04
C GLN A 15 21.26 10.79 -4.41
N VAL A 16 20.13 10.22 -4.82
CA VAL A 16 18.79 10.77 -4.64
C VAL A 16 18.41 10.68 -3.17
N ASP A 17 18.70 11.73 -2.39
CA ASP A 17 18.19 11.86 -1.02
C ASP A 17 16.67 12.08 -1.11
N ILE A 18 15.92 11.02 -0.82
CA ILE A 18 14.46 10.95 -0.81
C ILE A 18 13.83 12.16 -0.09
N ASN A 19 14.50 12.74 0.91
CA ASN A 19 14.00 13.88 1.66
C ASN A 19 14.04 15.22 0.88
N ASN A 20 14.94 15.34 -0.10
CA ASN A 20 15.15 16.56 -0.88
C ASN A 20 14.53 16.51 -2.28
N VAL A 21 14.31 15.31 -2.82
CA VAL A 21 13.78 15.09 -4.18
C VAL A 21 12.47 15.79 -4.43
N LYS A 22 11.53 15.72 -3.47
CA LYS A 22 10.24 16.40 -3.60
C LYS A 22 10.42 17.91 -3.78
N LYS A 23 11.20 18.55 -2.90
CA LYS A 23 11.44 20.00 -2.96
C LYS A 23 12.09 20.40 -4.28
N SER A 24 13.08 19.63 -4.74
CA SER A 24 13.76 19.89 -6.00
C SER A 24 12.82 19.78 -7.19
N ILE A 25 11.98 18.74 -7.26
CA ILE A 25 11.02 18.55 -8.34
C ILE A 25 9.93 19.61 -8.30
N ASP A 26 9.36 19.91 -7.13
CA ASP A 26 8.34 20.95 -6.98
C ASP A 26 8.89 22.33 -7.38
N SER A 27 10.15 22.62 -7.06
CA SER A 27 10.85 23.84 -7.51
C SER A 27 10.99 23.90 -9.03
N ILE A 28 11.49 22.82 -9.67
CA ILE A 28 11.63 22.74 -11.13
C ILE A 28 10.29 22.91 -11.83
N VAL A 29 9.24 22.27 -11.34
CA VAL A 29 7.89 22.39 -11.91
C VAL A 29 7.39 23.84 -11.79
N SER A 30 7.59 24.46 -10.63
CA SER A 30 7.19 25.86 -10.40
C SER A 30 7.92 26.80 -11.36
N GLU A 31 9.23 26.62 -11.54
CA GLU A 31 10.05 27.41 -12.47
C GLU A 31 9.57 27.28 -13.92
N VAL A 32 9.31 26.05 -14.38
CA VAL A 32 8.81 25.80 -15.75
C VAL A 32 7.43 26.43 -15.97
N LEU A 33 6.54 26.36 -14.98
CA LEU A 33 5.22 26.98 -15.08
C LEU A 33 5.29 28.50 -15.03
N SER A 34 6.19 29.08 -14.22
CA SER A 34 6.40 30.53 -14.21
C SER A 34 7.02 31.04 -15.51
N GLU A 35 7.98 30.30 -16.09
CA GLU A 35 8.59 30.66 -17.38
C GLU A 35 7.54 30.68 -18.48
N TYR A 36 6.64 29.69 -18.49
CA TYR A 36 5.50 29.67 -19.41
C TYR A 36 4.59 30.90 -19.21
N ASP A 37 4.20 31.20 -17.97
CA ASP A 37 3.31 32.32 -17.68
C ASP A 37 3.96 33.67 -18.08
N SER A 38 5.27 33.86 -17.82
CA SER A 38 6.01 35.05 -18.24
C SER A 38 6.07 35.21 -19.75
N GLN A 39 6.32 34.13 -20.51
CA GLN A 39 6.35 34.16 -21.98
C GLN A 39 4.96 34.49 -22.55
N VAL A 40 3.90 33.96 -21.95
CA VAL A 40 2.52 34.28 -22.34
C VAL A 40 2.22 35.76 -22.08
N MET A 41 2.62 36.31 -20.92
CA MET A 41 2.40 37.73 -20.62
C MET A 41 3.13 38.64 -21.61
N GLN A 42 4.42 38.39 -21.88
CA GLN A 42 5.18 39.13 -22.90
C GLN A 42 4.52 39.05 -24.28
N SER A 43 3.93 37.91 -24.63
CA SER A 43 3.21 37.76 -25.90
C SER A 43 1.89 38.55 -25.90
N LYS A 44 1.17 38.60 -24.78
CA LYS A 44 -0.07 39.39 -24.65
C LYS A 44 0.17 40.90 -24.72
N ASP A 45 1.31 41.38 -24.24
CA ASP A 45 1.68 42.80 -24.37
C ASP A 45 1.93 43.19 -25.84
N ASN A 46 2.31 42.22 -26.69
CA ASN A 46 2.63 42.42 -28.10
C ASN A 46 1.47 42.16 -29.08
N PHE A 47 0.39 41.50 -28.66
CA PHE A 47 -0.75 41.13 -29.52
C PHE A 47 -2.09 41.54 -28.87
N LYS A 48 -3.06 42.05 -29.66
CA LYS A 48 -4.40 42.37 -29.15
C LYS A 48 -5.02 41.14 -28.47
N THR A 49 -5.27 41.26 -27.18
CA THR A 49 -5.85 40.21 -26.34
C THR A 49 -7.33 40.03 -26.66
N ASP A 50 -7.70 38.86 -27.19
CA ASP A 50 -9.08 38.44 -27.35
C ASP A 50 -9.39 37.21 -26.47
N LYS A 51 -10.68 36.97 -26.22
CA LYS A 51 -11.14 35.82 -25.42
C LYS A 51 -10.69 34.48 -25.98
N VAL A 52 -10.42 34.39 -27.29
CA VAL A 52 -9.98 33.17 -27.96
C VAL A 52 -8.50 32.87 -27.63
N THR A 53 -7.65 33.89 -27.67
CA THR A 53 -6.23 33.81 -27.35
C THR A 53 -6.01 33.39 -25.89
N ASP A 54 -6.79 33.96 -24.96
CA ASP A 54 -6.78 33.54 -23.54
C ASP A 54 -7.19 32.07 -23.36
N LYS A 55 -8.17 31.62 -24.13
CA LYS A 55 -8.60 30.22 -24.14
C LYS A 55 -7.51 29.30 -24.68
N ILE A 56 -6.79 29.71 -25.71
CA ILE A 56 -5.67 28.94 -26.27
C ILE A 56 -4.54 28.82 -25.24
N TYR A 57 -4.12 29.92 -24.61
CA TYR A 57 -3.06 29.89 -23.61
C TYR A 57 -3.41 29.05 -22.38
N SER A 58 -4.65 29.12 -21.90
CA SER A 58 -5.11 28.28 -20.78
C SER A 58 -5.15 26.79 -21.16
N GLN A 59 -5.58 26.46 -22.39
CA GLN A 59 -5.53 25.08 -22.90
C GLN A 59 -4.10 24.56 -23.04
N MET A 60 -3.18 25.38 -23.55
CA MET A 60 -1.77 25.02 -23.69
C MET A 60 -1.12 24.80 -22.31
N LYS A 61 -1.40 25.66 -21.32
CA LYS A 61 -0.96 25.48 -19.93
C LYS A 61 -1.48 24.18 -19.34
N SER A 62 -2.76 23.88 -19.54
CA SER A 62 -3.36 22.63 -19.07
C SER A 62 -2.68 21.40 -19.67
N ARG A 63 -2.38 21.42 -20.98
CA ARG A 63 -1.63 20.35 -21.66
C ARG A 63 -0.21 20.21 -21.12
N LEU A 64 0.48 21.32 -20.87
CA LEU A 64 1.81 21.32 -20.27
C LEU A 64 1.80 20.67 -18.88
N VAL A 65 0.87 21.05 -18.02
CA VAL A 65 0.69 20.46 -16.68
C VAL A 65 0.43 18.96 -16.78
N LYS A 66 -0.48 18.53 -17.65
CA LYS A 66 -0.78 17.09 -17.84
C LYS A 66 0.45 16.30 -18.31
N ASN A 67 1.24 16.86 -19.21
CA ASN A 67 2.48 16.21 -19.66
C ASN A 67 3.48 16.09 -18.50
N ILE A 68 3.69 17.15 -17.73
CA ILE A 68 4.54 17.13 -16.53
C ILE A 68 4.06 16.08 -15.54
N GLN A 69 2.75 16.02 -15.27
CA GLN A 69 2.13 15.02 -14.41
C GLN A 69 2.42 13.60 -14.88
N GLN A 70 2.30 13.32 -16.18
CA GLN A 70 2.54 11.99 -16.74
C GLN A 70 4.01 11.55 -16.58
N TYR A 71 4.97 12.43 -16.87
CA TYR A 71 6.39 12.12 -16.69
C TYR A 71 6.76 11.89 -15.23
N LEU A 72 6.30 12.78 -14.34
CA LEU A 72 6.60 12.67 -12.92
C LEU A 72 5.87 11.50 -12.24
N TYR A 73 4.69 11.14 -12.75
CA TYR A 73 4.00 9.91 -12.35
C TYR A 73 4.89 8.70 -12.61
N MET A 74 5.38 8.52 -13.84
CA MET A 74 6.24 7.38 -14.20
C MET A 74 7.50 7.33 -13.33
N PHE A 75 8.15 8.48 -13.15
CA PHE A 75 9.33 8.59 -12.31
C PHE A 75 9.07 8.21 -10.84
N ASN A 76 7.91 8.61 -10.30
CA ASN A 76 7.56 8.32 -8.92
C ASN A 76 7.18 6.84 -8.71
N GLN A 77 6.76 6.12 -9.74
CA GLN A 77 6.43 4.69 -9.62
C GLN A 77 7.64 3.88 -9.15
N ASP A 78 8.84 4.15 -9.67
CA ASP A 78 10.06 3.46 -9.27
C ASP A 78 10.40 3.68 -7.79
N LEU A 79 10.19 4.91 -7.30
CA LEU A 79 10.36 5.24 -5.87
C LEU A 79 9.35 4.48 -5.00
N ILE A 80 8.09 4.39 -5.43
CA ILE A 80 7.05 3.65 -4.70
C ILE A 80 7.38 2.15 -4.65
N ILE A 81 7.86 1.56 -5.74
CA ILE A 81 8.28 0.15 -5.78
C ILE A 81 9.42 -0.10 -4.79
N ASN A 82 10.40 0.80 -4.72
CA ASN A 82 11.49 0.70 -3.74
C ASN A 82 10.97 0.76 -2.30
N ILE A 83 10.05 1.68 -1.99
CA ILE A 83 9.40 1.76 -0.66
C ILE A 83 8.68 0.45 -0.30
N ILE A 84 8.00 -0.18 -1.26
CA ILE A 84 7.34 -1.47 -1.07
C ILE A 84 8.37 -2.56 -0.79
N SER A 85 9.42 -2.65 -1.60
CA SER A 85 10.49 -3.65 -1.43
C SER A 85 11.15 -3.55 -0.05
N GLU A 86 11.47 -2.33 0.40
CA GLU A 86 12.01 -2.08 1.74
C GLU A 86 11.03 -2.48 2.84
N SER A 87 9.73 -2.25 2.64
CA SER A 87 8.69 -2.61 3.60
C SER A 87 8.54 -4.13 3.73
N LEU A 88 8.53 -4.85 2.61
CA LEU A 88 8.50 -6.31 2.59
C LEU A 88 9.74 -6.92 3.25
N LYS A 89 10.93 -6.41 2.91
CA LYS A 89 12.20 -6.86 3.52
C LYS A 89 12.24 -6.61 5.02
N GLY A 90 11.81 -5.43 5.45
CA GLY A 90 11.71 -5.10 6.86
C GLY A 90 10.74 -6.03 7.59
N HIS A 91 9.56 -6.27 7.02
CA HIS A 91 8.55 -7.16 7.59
C HIS A 91 9.10 -8.57 7.78
N GLU A 92 9.76 -9.13 6.77
CA GLU A 92 10.40 -10.45 6.87
C GLU A 92 11.45 -10.52 7.98
N GLN A 93 12.25 -9.46 8.15
CA GLN A 93 13.26 -9.39 9.20
C GLN A 93 12.64 -9.32 10.60
N ASP A 94 11.54 -8.60 10.76
CA ASP A 94 10.85 -8.49 12.05
C ASP A 94 10.09 -9.77 12.38
N LEU A 95 9.51 -10.46 11.39
CA LEU A 95 8.90 -11.79 11.56
C LEU A 95 9.90 -12.79 12.13
N LYS A 96 11.16 -12.78 11.68
CA LYS A 96 12.22 -13.69 12.20
C LYS A 96 12.53 -13.47 13.68
N LYS A 97 12.26 -12.28 14.22
CA LYS A 97 12.51 -11.92 15.62
C LYS A 97 11.28 -12.17 16.50
N LEU A 98 10.14 -12.47 15.90
CA LEU A 98 8.88 -12.61 16.59
C LEU A 98 8.89 -13.87 17.46
N LYS A 99 8.47 -13.73 18.72
CA LYS A 99 8.35 -14.85 19.66
C LYS A 99 6.97 -15.46 19.52
N VAL A 100 6.88 -16.77 19.70
CA VAL A 100 5.60 -17.48 19.73
C VAL A 100 4.97 -17.27 21.10
N THR A 101 3.89 -16.50 21.14
CA THR A 101 3.11 -16.16 22.34
C THR A 101 1.63 -16.38 22.05
N PRO A 102 0.75 -16.44 23.07
CA PRO A 102 -0.70 -16.49 22.86
C PRO A 102 -1.23 -15.29 22.04
N SER A 103 -0.54 -14.15 22.10
CA SER A 103 -0.83 -12.91 21.37
C SER A 103 -0.30 -12.87 19.94
N LEU A 104 0.26 -13.97 19.41
CA LEU A 104 0.92 -13.99 18.10
C LEU A 104 0.06 -13.41 16.95
N ASP A 105 -1.25 -13.69 16.96
CA ASP A 105 -2.19 -13.13 15.96
C ASP A 105 -2.20 -11.59 15.99
N GLU A 106 -2.37 -11.02 17.18
CA GLU A 106 -2.35 -9.57 17.40
C GLU A 106 -0.98 -8.97 17.04
N ASP A 107 0.10 -9.66 17.39
CA ASP A 107 1.45 -9.23 17.07
C ASP A 107 1.71 -9.20 15.55
N LEU A 108 1.21 -10.19 14.81
CA LEU A 108 1.27 -10.24 13.34
C LEU A 108 0.42 -9.15 12.68
N SER A 109 -0.79 -8.92 13.21
CA SER A 109 -1.69 -7.84 12.75
C SER A 109 -1.09 -6.45 12.98
N ASN A 110 -0.50 -6.24 14.16
CA ASN A 110 0.23 -5.02 14.51
C ASN A 110 1.44 -4.81 13.59
N LEU A 111 2.15 -5.88 13.23
CA LEU A 111 3.28 -5.80 12.31
C LEU A 111 2.83 -5.37 10.90
N ILE A 112 1.75 -5.93 10.38
CA ILE A 112 1.16 -5.49 9.10
C ILE A 112 0.81 -4.00 9.16
N THR A 113 0.14 -3.57 10.24
CA THR A 113 -0.26 -2.17 10.46
C THR A 113 0.93 -1.23 10.54
N LYS A 114 2.03 -1.64 11.20
CA LYS A 114 3.28 -0.88 11.26
C LYS A 114 3.83 -0.58 9.86
N TYR A 115 3.89 -1.58 8.98
CA TYR A 115 4.43 -1.41 7.63
C TYR A 115 3.48 -0.67 6.70
N ASP A 116 2.17 -0.85 6.85
CA ASP A 116 1.18 -0.06 6.13
C ASP A 116 1.26 1.44 6.47
N ASN A 117 1.39 1.77 7.76
CA ASN A 117 1.57 3.14 8.22
C ASN A 117 2.90 3.73 7.73
N LYS A 118 3.98 2.94 7.75
CA LYS A 118 5.28 3.35 7.22
C LYS A 118 5.19 3.68 5.73
N TYR A 119 4.60 2.79 4.93
CA TYR A 119 4.34 3.01 3.51
C TYR A 119 3.59 4.32 3.27
N CYS A 120 2.48 4.55 3.98
CA CYS A 120 1.69 5.77 3.84
C CYS A 120 2.50 7.03 4.15
N LYS A 121 3.38 6.97 5.15
CA LYS A 121 4.25 8.08 5.53
C LYS A 121 5.31 8.35 4.45
N ASP A 122 5.95 7.32 3.93
CA ASP A 122 7.05 7.47 2.98
C ASP A 122 6.54 7.87 1.59
N VAL A 123 5.41 7.31 1.12
CA VAL A 123 4.74 7.76 -0.11
C VAL A 123 4.36 9.24 -0.06
N LYS A 124 3.90 9.74 1.09
CA LYS A 124 3.59 11.18 1.25
C LYS A 124 4.83 12.07 1.11
N LYS A 125 6.02 11.59 1.47
CA LYS A 125 7.28 12.33 1.32
C LYS A 125 7.71 12.45 -0.14
N VAL A 126 7.48 11.40 -0.94
CA VAL A 126 7.88 11.35 -2.36
C VAL A 126 6.80 11.86 -3.32
N LYS A 127 5.56 12.09 -2.86
CA LYS A 127 4.50 12.67 -3.69
C LYS A 127 4.76 14.15 -3.99
N TYR A 128 5.00 14.46 -5.27
CA TYR A 128 5.12 15.82 -5.79
C TYR A 128 3.78 16.56 -5.80
N SER A 129 3.82 17.87 -5.54
CA SER A 129 2.61 18.70 -5.46
C SER A 129 1.85 18.76 -6.78
N VAL A 130 2.54 18.69 -7.92
CA VAL A 130 1.85 18.67 -9.24
C VAL A 130 1.03 17.40 -9.47
N LEU A 131 1.31 16.32 -8.73
CA LEU A 131 0.53 15.08 -8.76
C LEU A 131 -0.68 15.13 -7.79
N ASP A 132 -0.86 16.22 -7.05
CA ASP A 132 -2.08 16.43 -6.27
C ASP A 132 -3.28 16.47 -7.21
N ASN A 133 -4.32 15.71 -6.88
CA ASN A 133 -5.52 15.50 -7.70
C ASN A 133 -5.30 14.73 -9.02
N TYR A 134 -4.11 14.18 -9.28
CA TYR A 134 -3.91 13.30 -10.43
C TYR A 134 -4.47 11.90 -10.14
N ARG A 135 -5.70 11.67 -10.61
CA ARG A 135 -6.49 10.45 -10.30
C ARG A 135 -5.77 9.15 -10.64
N LEU A 136 -5.02 9.11 -11.74
CA LEU A 136 -4.27 7.91 -12.14
C LEU A 136 -3.20 7.55 -11.11
N TYR A 137 -2.44 8.55 -10.64
CA TYR A 137 -1.43 8.35 -9.60
C TYR A 137 -2.07 7.81 -8.32
N GLU A 138 -3.20 8.38 -7.89
CA GLU A 138 -3.89 7.94 -6.68
C GLU A 138 -4.40 6.49 -6.80
N ALA A 139 -5.03 6.14 -7.91
CA ALA A 139 -5.55 4.79 -8.15
C ALA A 139 -4.43 3.75 -8.15
N VAL A 140 -3.33 4.03 -8.86
CA VAL A 140 -2.19 3.11 -8.96
C VAL A 140 -1.48 2.95 -7.62
N THR A 141 -1.26 4.05 -6.90
CA THR A 141 -0.64 4.01 -5.55
C THR A 141 -1.51 3.20 -4.57
N LYS A 142 -2.83 3.35 -4.63
CA LYS A 142 -3.77 2.54 -3.82
C LYS A 142 -3.70 1.05 -4.18
N SER A 143 -3.62 0.72 -5.46
CA SER A 143 -3.45 -0.67 -5.92
C SER A 143 -2.15 -1.27 -5.39
N LEU A 144 -1.03 -0.57 -5.55
CA LEU A 144 0.28 -1.03 -5.09
C LEU A 144 0.33 -1.22 -3.56
N ARG A 145 -0.31 -0.33 -2.81
CA ARG A 145 -0.49 -0.50 -1.35
C ARG A 145 -1.26 -1.77 -1.02
N PHE A 146 -2.37 -2.02 -1.73
CA PHE A 146 -3.19 -3.20 -1.52
C PHE A 146 -2.39 -4.48 -1.78
N ASP A 147 -1.65 -4.53 -2.88
CA ASP A 147 -0.76 -5.66 -3.21
C ASP A 147 0.31 -5.87 -2.14
N MET A 148 0.91 -4.78 -1.64
CA MET A 148 1.85 -4.87 -0.52
C MET A 148 1.19 -5.48 0.72
N ILE A 149 0.01 -5.00 1.12
CA ILE A 149 -0.71 -5.52 2.30
C ILE A 149 -1.03 -7.00 2.15
N LEU A 150 -1.46 -7.44 0.96
CA LEU A 150 -1.70 -8.86 0.68
C LEU A 150 -0.43 -9.69 0.87
N ASN A 151 0.70 -9.25 0.33
CA ASN A 151 1.98 -9.93 0.50
C ASN A 151 2.40 -10.01 1.98
N LEU A 152 2.26 -8.92 2.74
CA LEU A 152 2.53 -8.91 4.18
C LEU A 152 1.67 -9.94 4.92
N ARG A 153 0.37 -9.99 4.59
CA ARG A 153 -0.56 -10.98 5.15
C ARG A 153 -0.18 -12.40 4.79
N ASP A 154 0.22 -12.68 3.56
CA ASP A 154 0.63 -14.01 3.13
C ASP A 154 1.85 -14.52 3.91
N TYR A 155 2.84 -13.64 4.16
CA TYR A 155 3.97 -13.98 5.03
C TYR A 155 3.53 -14.30 6.45
N SER A 156 2.68 -13.44 7.05
CA SER A 156 2.16 -13.65 8.41
C SER A 156 1.33 -14.93 8.52
N ASN A 157 0.49 -15.23 7.53
CA ASN A 157 -0.34 -16.43 7.46
C ASN A 157 0.50 -17.70 7.42
N ARG A 158 1.59 -17.72 6.64
CA ARG A 158 2.51 -18.86 6.61
C ARG A 158 3.18 -19.12 7.95
N ILE A 159 3.56 -18.07 8.67
CA ILE A 159 4.12 -18.21 10.03
C ILE A 159 3.06 -18.80 10.97
N MET A 160 1.86 -18.24 10.97
CA MET A 160 0.75 -18.73 11.80
C MET A 160 0.42 -20.21 11.51
N GLU A 161 0.32 -20.57 10.23
CA GLU A 161 0.09 -21.95 9.81
C GLU A 161 1.17 -22.90 10.31
N ASN A 162 2.45 -22.51 10.19
CA ASN A 162 3.56 -23.32 10.68
C ASN A 162 3.52 -23.50 12.21
N MET A 163 3.15 -22.46 12.97
CA MET A 163 3.04 -22.55 14.43
C MET A 163 1.88 -23.43 14.88
N ILE A 164 0.73 -23.35 14.19
CA ILE A 164 -0.42 -24.25 14.42
C ILE A 164 -0.02 -25.69 14.07
N ARG A 165 0.68 -25.89 12.95
CA ARG A 165 1.15 -27.21 12.49
C ARG A 165 2.09 -27.85 13.50
N ALA A 166 3.01 -27.08 14.07
CA ALA A 166 3.96 -27.52 15.09
C ALA A 166 3.34 -27.73 16.48
N GLY A 167 2.08 -27.33 16.70
CA GLY A 167 1.43 -27.39 18.01
C GLY A 167 1.97 -26.35 18.99
N ASN A 168 2.69 -25.33 18.51
CA ASN A 168 3.29 -24.30 19.35
C ASN A 168 2.37 -23.08 19.55
N TYR A 169 1.23 -23.06 18.88
CA TYR A 169 0.22 -22.03 19.02
C TYR A 169 -1.15 -22.65 19.28
N TYR A 170 -1.71 -22.32 20.44
CA TYR A 170 -3.08 -22.65 20.81
C TYR A 170 -3.81 -21.33 21.01
N HIS A 171 -4.65 -20.95 20.05
CA HIS A 171 -5.57 -19.85 20.32
C HIS A 171 -6.61 -20.36 21.31
N THR A 172 -6.70 -19.74 22.48
CA THR A 172 -7.82 -19.93 23.38
C THR A 172 -9.06 -19.34 22.70
N PHE A 173 -9.77 -20.16 21.94
CA PHE A 173 -11.11 -19.79 21.48
C PHE A 173 -12.00 -19.68 22.73
N SER A 174 -12.17 -18.46 23.23
CA SER A 174 -13.27 -18.17 24.15
C SER A 174 -14.55 -18.21 23.34
N ILE A 175 -15.44 -19.12 23.72
CA ILE A 175 -16.76 -19.38 23.11
C ILE A 175 -17.67 -18.13 23.12
N MET A 176 -17.24 -17.02 23.73
CA MET A 176 -17.99 -15.76 23.83
C MET A 176 -17.98 -14.91 22.55
N ASP A 177 -16.98 -15.01 21.67
CA ASP A 177 -16.86 -14.10 20.51
C ASP A 177 -17.16 -14.77 19.15
N GLY A 178 -18.30 -15.46 19.10
CA GLY A 178 -19.24 -15.38 17.99
C GLY A 178 -18.88 -15.97 16.63
N ILE A 179 -18.97 -17.31 16.47
CA ILE A 179 -19.63 -17.97 15.33
C ILE A 179 -20.42 -19.19 15.85
N ARG A 180 -21.75 -19.16 15.65
CA ARG A 180 -22.69 -20.23 16.00
C ARG A 180 -22.65 -21.35 14.95
N PHE A 181 -21.95 -22.43 15.24
CA PHE A 181 -22.29 -23.76 14.72
C PHE A 181 -21.99 -24.80 15.80
N MET A 182 -22.97 -25.05 16.68
CA MET A 182 -23.00 -26.30 17.44
C MET A 182 -23.73 -27.33 16.58
N PRO A 183 -23.10 -28.43 16.15
CA PRO A 183 -23.85 -29.56 15.64
C PRO A 183 -24.72 -30.12 16.79
N SER A 184 -25.93 -30.59 16.49
CA SER A 184 -26.88 -31.10 17.48
C SER A 184 -26.26 -32.20 18.35
N GLU A 185 -26.71 -32.32 19.61
CA GLU A 185 -26.16 -33.27 20.60
C GLU A 185 -26.08 -34.72 20.09
N ASN A 186 -27.01 -35.10 19.20
CA ASN A 186 -27.04 -36.41 18.56
C ASN A 186 -25.83 -36.67 17.65
N ILE A 187 -25.35 -35.64 16.93
CA ILE A 187 -24.19 -35.73 16.04
C ILE A 187 -22.90 -35.81 16.87
N ILE A 188 -22.82 -35.04 17.96
CA ILE A 188 -21.68 -35.07 18.90
C ILE A 188 -21.60 -36.43 19.61
N GLY A 189 -22.74 -37.00 20.01
CA GLY A 189 -22.82 -38.33 20.62
C GLY A 189 -22.42 -39.44 19.65
N ALA A 190 -22.84 -39.36 18.38
CA ALA A 190 -22.44 -40.30 17.34
C ALA A 190 -20.94 -40.23 17.04
N MET A 191 -20.38 -39.01 16.91
CA MET A 191 -18.94 -38.83 16.70
C MET A 191 -18.11 -39.30 17.90
N LYS A 192 -18.52 -39.00 19.14
CA LYS A 192 -17.83 -39.51 20.34
C LYS A 192 -17.83 -41.04 20.42
N LYS A 193 -18.93 -41.71 20.08
CA LYS A 193 -19.01 -43.18 20.02
C LYS A 193 -18.15 -43.79 18.91
N LEU A 194 -17.98 -43.09 17.79
CA LEU A 194 -17.12 -43.53 16.70
C LEU A 194 -15.64 -43.35 17.05
N ILE A 195 -15.31 -42.21 17.66
CA ILE A 195 -13.96 -41.84 18.10
C ILE A 195 -13.48 -42.71 19.26
N SER A 196 -14.36 -43.06 20.21
CA SER A 196 -14.00 -43.92 21.36
C SER A 196 -13.77 -45.40 21.00
N LYS A 197 -14.13 -45.82 19.78
CA LYS A 197 -13.85 -47.18 19.27
C LYS A 197 -12.54 -47.26 18.50
N ILE A 198 -11.94 -46.13 18.16
CA ILE A 198 -10.68 -46.05 17.43
C ILE A 198 -9.62 -45.67 18.46
N ASN A 199 -8.80 -46.63 18.89
CA ASN A 199 -7.71 -46.44 19.87
C ASN A 199 -6.52 -45.71 19.23
N ILE A 200 -6.78 -44.52 18.67
CA ILE A 200 -5.76 -43.59 18.21
C ILE A 200 -5.81 -42.40 19.18
N PRO A 201 -4.66 -41.95 19.72
CA PRO A 201 -4.61 -40.73 20.51
C PRO A 201 -4.97 -39.53 19.61
N LEU A 202 -6.26 -39.20 19.56
CA LEU A 202 -6.79 -38.19 18.66
C LEU A 202 -6.68 -36.80 19.28
N ASN A 203 -5.60 -36.10 18.93
CA ASN A 203 -5.58 -34.65 18.83
C ASN A 203 -6.56 -34.22 17.72
N ILE A 204 -7.83 -34.03 18.07
CA ILE A 204 -8.86 -33.61 17.10
C ILE A 204 -8.58 -32.15 16.72
N ARG A 205 -8.01 -31.94 15.53
CA ARG A 205 -7.95 -30.64 14.86
C ARG A 205 -9.30 -30.35 14.23
N ILE A 206 -10.04 -29.40 14.80
CA ILE A 206 -11.09 -28.69 14.06
C ILE A 206 -10.38 -27.50 13.40
N ALA A 207 -10.06 -27.65 12.12
CA ALA A 207 -9.56 -26.55 11.31
C ALA A 207 -10.74 -25.63 10.98
N TYR A 208 -10.91 -24.58 11.77
CA TYR A 208 -11.75 -23.46 11.38
C TYR A 208 -10.89 -22.20 11.40
N LEU A 209 -10.44 -21.79 10.21
CA LEU A 209 -9.96 -20.44 9.97
C LEU A 209 -11.18 -19.53 10.09
N SER A 210 -11.26 -18.74 11.17
CA SER A 210 -12.36 -17.80 11.29
C SER A 210 -12.23 -16.75 10.17
N PRO A 211 -13.32 -16.43 9.45
CA PRO A 211 -13.35 -15.30 8.52
C PRO A 211 -13.09 -13.96 9.22
N THR A 212 -13.21 -13.94 10.55
CA THR A 212 -13.13 -12.76 11.41
C THR A 212 -11.71 -12.42 11.87
N ALA A 213 -10.76 -13.37 11.88
CA ALA A 213 -9.37 -13.07 12.24
C ALA A 213 -8.65 -12.21 11.17
N PHE A 214 -9.14 -12.18 9.93
CA PHE A 214 -8.43 -11.52 8.81
C PHE A 214 -9.27 -10.58 7.94
N GLY A 215 -10.38 -10.06 8.48
CA GLY A 215 -11.04 -8.89 7.89
C GLY A 215 -11.85 -9.14 6.62
N PHE A 216 -12.61 -10.24 6.55
CA PHE A 216 -13.68 -10.40 5.55
C PHE A 216 -14.98 -9.64 5.91
N SER A 217 -14.97 -8.78 6.94
CA SER A 217 -16.18 -8.11 7.44
C SER A 217 -16.74 -7.00 6.54
N ASN A 218 -16.08 -6.63 5.45
CA ASN A 218 -16.53 -5.54 4.56
C ASN A 218 -16.92 -5.98 3.13
N LEU A 219 -17.06 -7.29 2.86
CA LEU A 219 -17.57 -7.76 1.55
C LEU A 219 -19.09 -8.01 1.51
N PHE A 220 -19.79 -7.75 2.62
CA PHE A 220 -21.26 -7.77 2.67
C PHE A 220 -21.80 -6.54 3.41
N LYS A 221 -21.60 -5.36 2.81
CA LYS A 221 -22.47 -4.19 2.99
C LYS A 221 -22.60 -3.44 1.66
#